data_AF-A0A849PRQ7-F1
#
_entry.id   AF-A0A849PRQ7-F1
#
_cell.length_a   1.000
_cell.length_b   1.000
_cell.length_c   1.000
_cell.angle_alpha   90.00
_cell.angle_beta   90.00
_cell.angle_gamma   90.00
#
_symmetry.space_group_name_H-M   'P 1'
#
loop_
_entity.id
_entity.type
_entity.pdbx_description
1 polymer ?
#
loop_
_entity_poly.entity_id
_entity_poly.type
_entity_poly.pdbx_seq_one_letter_code
_entity_poly.pdbx_strand_id
1 'polypeptide(L)'
;VKVTLTIKNIGNGTATNIMLDEGTIAKTYKDGCPSTIDDIAAGATKRIEYDLKIGDDAQSGTREMPASVLNYKGESSDSYSTQSQSSVLTIIAETVLLPEMTISIDPIDHVVTCGDDVPMVVTITNVGNATSEKVYVKGDLPLGVRLKGGELEPVYESVKPDKSKEYEVTLVASEEGKHVVEMKVMWADEEATAVFEFWAEKSGLEKYYIYIIAAIPILLILLWIIKRRREYSY
;
A
#
# COMPACT_ATOMS: atom_id res chain seq x y z
N VAL A 1 23.21 5.68 -19.66
CA VAL A 1 22.74 4.93 -20.85
C VAL A 1 23.87 4.91 -21.86
N LYS A 2 24.25 3.76 -22.41
CA LYS A 2 25.32 3.68 -23.43
C LYS A 2 24.72 3.97 -24.81
N VAL A 3 25.31 4.92 -25.54
CA VAL A 3 24.96 5.25 -26.92
C VAL A 3 26.01 4.66 -27.85
N THR A 4 25.58 4.15 -29.01
CA THR A 4 26.48 3.59 -30.03
C THR A 4 26.12 4.13 -31.40
N LEU A 5 27.10 4.75 -32.06
CA LEU A 5 27.00 5.23 -33.43
C LEU A 5 27.88 4.36 -34.34
N THR A 6 27.31 3.94 -35.47
CA THR A 6 28.04 3.20 -36.50
C THR A 6 28.08 4.03 -37.78
N ILE A 7 29.29 4.41 -38.20
CA ILE A 7 29.53 5.28 -39.34
C ILE A 7 30.25 4.46 -40.41
N LYS A 8 29.67 4.37 -41.61
CA LYS A 8 30.25 3.65 -42.75
C LYS A 8 30.49 4.61 -43.90
N ASN A 9 31.73 4.68 -44.39
CA ASN A 9 32.04 5.37 -45.62
C ASN A 9 31.64 4.49 -46.81
N ILE A 10 30.58 4.87 -47.50
CA ILE A 10 30.07 4.17 -48.70
C ILE A 10 30.59 4.78 -50.02
N GLY A 11 31.40 5.83 -49.94
CA GLY A 11 32.04 6.47 -51.07
C GLY A 11 33.30 5.73 -51.54
N ASN A 12 33.93 6.27 -52.57
CA ASN A 12 35.13 5.74 -53.21
C ASN A 12 36.43 6.46 -52.81
N GLY A 13 36.35 7.51 -51.98
CA GLY A 13 37.50 8.25 -51.45
C GLY A 13 37.50 8.31 -49.92
N THR A 14 38.59 8.81 -49.35
CA THR A 14 38.74 8.97 -47.89
C THR A 14 37.93 10.17 -47.39
N ALA A 15 37.12 9.96 -46.35
CA ALA A 15 36.46 11.04 -45.63
C ALA A 15 37.41 11.62 -44.57
N THR A 16 37.58 12.93 -44.57
CA THR A 16 38.51 13.64 -43.68
C THR A 16 37.82 14.79 -42.95
N ASN A 17 38.47 15.33 -41.91
CA ASN A 17 37.97 16.45 -41.10
C ASN A 17 36.53 16.22 -40.63
N ILE A 18 36.30 15.04 -40.04
CA ILE A 18 34.98 14.58 -39.68
C ILE A 18 34.60 15.19 -38.33
N MET A 19 33.51 15.96 -38.32
CA MET A 19 32.93 16.58 -37.14
C MET A 19 31.60 15.91 -36.81
N LEU A 20 31.46 15.48 -35.56
CA LEU A 20 30.24 14.90 -35.03
C LEU A 20 29.50 15.95 -34.21
N ASP A 21 28.27 16.24 -34.61
CA ASP A 21 27.33 17.09 -33.88
C ASP A 21 26.17 16.22 -33.38
N GLU A 22 26.25 15.82 -32.11
CA GLU A 22 25.18 15.12 -31.43
C GLU A 22 24.15 16.11 -30.89
N GLY A 23 22.86 15.88 -31.15
CA GLY A 23 21.80 16.68 -30.55
C GLY A 23 21.74 16.60 -29.02
N THR A 24 21.27 17.67 -28.36
CA THR A 24 21.21 17.74 -26.90
C THR A 24 19.82 17.40 -26.37
N ILE A 25 19.76 16.53 -25.35
CA ILE A 25 18.53 16.31 -24.57
C ILE A 25 18.64 17.08 -23.26
N ALA A 26 17.60 17.82 -22.90
CA ALA A 26 17.57 18.58 -21.65
C ALA A 26 17.87 17.69 -20.43
N LYS A 27 18.68 18.20 -19.50
CA LYS A 27 19.07 17.48 -18.26
C LYS A 27 19.81 16.16 -18.51
N THR A 28 20.54 16.08 -19.61
CA THR A 28 21.47 14.98 -19.89
C THR A 28 22.87 15.51 -20.14
N TYR A 29 23.86 14.66 -19.93
CA TYR A 29 25.26 14.95 -20.21
C TYR A 29 25.88 13.79 -20.99
N LYS A 30 26.70 14.12 -21.99
CA LYS A 30 27.39 13.14 -22.84
C LYS A 30 28.83 13.00 -22.37
N ASP A 31 29.11 11.91 -21.67
CA ASP A 31 30.42 11.59 -21.17
C ASP A 31 31.19 10.75 -22.20
N GLY A 32 32.36 11.23 -22.61
CA GLY A 32 33.21 10.59 -23.62
C GLY A 32 32.75 10.73 -25.07
N CYS A 33 31.78 11.61 -25.37
CA CYS A 33 31.36 11.85 -26.76
C CYS A 33 32.39 12.74 -27.49
N PRO A 34 33.02 12.26 -28.59
CA PRO A 34 33.99 13.05 -29.32
C PRO A 34 33.29 14.10 -30.21
N SER A 35 33.92 15.26 -30.39
CA SER A 35 33.50 16.29 -31.36
C SER A 35 34.10 16.09 -32.74
N THR A 36 35.21 15.35 -32.83
CA THR A 36 35.94 15.04 -34.06
C THR A 36 36.25 13.56 -34.15
N ILE A 37 36.30 13.05 -35.37
CA ILE A 37 36.52 11.63 -35.64
C ILE A 37 37.68 11.52 -36.62
N ASP A 38 38.53 10.50 -36.44
CA ASP A 38 39.61 10.18 -37.37
C ASP A 38 39.08 9.94 -38.78
N ASP A 39 39.95 10.13 -39.77
CA ASP A 39 39.65 9.88 -41.17
C ASP A 39 39.14 8.44 -41.40
N ILE A 40 38.18 8.30 -42.32
CA ILE A 40 37.55 7.02 -42.65
C ILE A 40 37.79 6.71 -44.13
N ALA A 41 38.66 5.73 -44.40
CA ALA A 41 38.95 5.25 -45.75
C ALA A 41 37.70 4.75 -46.47
N ALA A 42 37.74 4.72 -47.80
CA ALA A 42 36.66 4.21 -48.64
C ALA A 42 36.26 2.78 -48.22
N GLY A 43 34.95 2.54 -48.04
CA GLY A 43 34.41 1.25 -47.60
C GLY A 43 34.59 0.93 -46.10
N ALA A 44 35.38 1.71 -45.35
CA ALA A 44 35.64 1.45 -43.93
C ALA A 44 34.44 1.82 -43.05
N THR A 45 34.40 1.23 -41.86
CA THR A 45 33.38 1.48 -40.83
C THR A 45 34.04 1.83 -39.51
N LYS A 46 33.54 2.85 -38.82
CA LYS A 46 33.96 3.29 -37.49
C LYS A 46 32.78 3.18 -36.52
N ARG A 47 33.05 2.76 -35.28
CA ARG A 47 32.09 2.79 -34.17
C ARG A 47 32.53 3.79 -33.12
N ILE A 48 31.56 4.52 -32.59
CA ILE A 48 31.74 5.48 -31.50
C ILE A 48 30.78 5.07 -30.39
N GLU A 49 31.29 5.01 -29.17
CA GLU A 49 30.49 4.74 -27.98
C GLU A 49 30.72 5.84 -26.96
N TYR A 50 29.64 6.30 -26.34
CA TYR A 50 29.70 7.28 -25.26
C TYR A 50 28.57 7.01 -24.25
N ASP A 51 28.72 7.55 -23.04
CA ASP A 51 27.72 7.41 -22.01
C ASP A 51 26.84 8.66 -21.93
N LEU A 52 25.54 8.49 -22.13
CA LEU A 52 24.54 9.49 -21.86
C LEU A 52 24.10 9.37 -20.39
N LYS A 53 24.53 10.31 -19.56
CA LYS A 53 24.13 10.44 -18.16
C LYS A 53 22.85 11.27 -18.06
N ILE A 54 21.90 10.78 -17.28
CA ILE A 54 20.64 11.45 -16.98
C ILE A 54 20.84 12.19 -15.66
N GLY A 55 20.52 13.48 -15.61
CA GLY A 55 20.62 14.25 -14.37
C GLY A 55 19.54 13.86 -13.36
N ASP A 56 19.83 14.03 -12.07
CA ASP A 56 18.92 13.65 -10.97
C ASP A 56 17.59 14.41 -11.00
N ASP A 57 17.55 15.58 -11.64
CA ASP A 57 16.35 16.42 -11.81
C ASP A 57 15.60 16.17 -13.13
N ALA A 58 16.02 15.17 -13.91
CA ALA A 58 15.36 14.83 -15.17
C ALA A 58 13.97 14.26 -14.92
N GLN A 59 12.94 14.92 -15.45
CA GLN A 59 11.57 14.44 -15.38
C GLN A 59 11.40 13.15 -16.18
N SER A 60 10.69 12.19 -15.59
CA SER A 60 10.27 10.95 -16.24
C SER A 60 9.43 11.23 -17.48
N GLY A 61 9.53 10.36 -18.47
CA GLY A 61 8.80 10.44 -19.71
C GLY A 61 9.63 10.03 -20.91
N THR A 62 8.97 10.02 -22.06
CA THR A 62 9.57 9.69 -23.34
C THR A 62 10.05 10.96 -24.04
N ARG A 63 11.31 10.96 -24.48
CA ARG A 63 11.95 12.06 -25.19
C ARG A 63 12.52 11.55 -26.50
N GLU A 64 12.40 12.36 -27.55
CA GLU A 64 13.12 12.11 -28.78
C GLU A 64 14.60 12.44 -28.57
N MET A 65 15.45 11.48 -28.94
CA MET A 65 16.88 11.68 -29.10
C MET A 65 17.12 12.18 -30.52
N PRO A 66 17.57 13.44 -30.70
CA PRO A 66 17.76 13.99 -32.03
C PRO A 66 18.76 13.18 -32.84
N ALA A 67 18.63 13.23 -34.17
CA ALA A 67 19.60 12.63 -35.07
C ALA A 67 20.99 13.25 -34.89
N SER A 68 22.00 12.41 -34.96
CA SER A 68 23.41 12.76 -35.02
C SER A 68 23.74 13.34 -36.38
N VAL A 69 24.39 14.50 -36.44
CA VAL A 69 24.84 15.10 -37.69
C VAL A 69 26.35 14.89 -37.85
N LEU A 70 26.75 14.42 -39.02
CA LEU A 70 28.14 14.20 -39.38
C LEU A 70 28.50 15.14 -40.53
N ASN A 71 29.44 16.05 -40.30
CA ASN A 71 29.99 16.94 -41.31
C ASN A 71 31.42 16.48 -41.65
N TYR A 72 31.77 16.38 -42.93
CA TYR A 72 33.08 15.86 -43.35
C TYR A 72 33.51 16.44 -44.70
N LYS A 73 34.77 16.26 -45.06
CA LYS A 73 35.33 16.62 -46.36
C LYS A 73 35.72 15.39 -47.18
N GLY A 74 35.48 15.46 -48.48
CA GLY A 74 36.04 14.53 -49.45
C GLY A 74 37.47 14.89 -49.85
N GLU A 75 38.13 14.04 -50.64
CA GLU A 75 39.50 14.27 -51.12
C GLU A 75 39.64 15.53 -52.00
N SER A 76 38.58 15.93 -52.70
CA SER A 76 38.48 17.20 -53.44
C SER A 76 38.34 18.43 -52.55
N SER A 77 38.35 18.27 -51.22
CA SER A 77 38.06 19.29 -50.21
C SER A 77 36.62 19.84 -50.20
N ASP A 78 35.72 19.22 -50.97
CA ASP A 78 34.28 19.49 -50.92
C ASP A 78 33.69 19.07 -49.57
N SER A 79 32.76 19.87 -49.04
CA SER A 79 32.09 19.61 -47.77
C SER A 79 30.79 18.84 -47.97
N TYR A 80 30.57 17.84 -47.11
CA TYR A 80 29.37 17.00 -47.10
C TYR A 80 28.78 16.92 -45.70
N SER A 81 27.49 16.62 -45.63
CA SER A 81 26.77 16.42 -44.37
C SER A 81 25.81 15.24 -44.48
N THR A 82 25.70 14.45 -43.43
CA THR A 82 24.74 13.35 -43.31
C THR A 82 24.22 13.27 -41.88
N GLN A 83 23.09 12.59 -41.68
CA GLN A 83 22.48 12.46 -40.36
C GLN A 83 22.04 11.03 -40.09
N SER A 84 22.05 10.63 -38.81
CA SER A 84 21.48 9.36 -38.37
C SER A 84 19.95 9.40 -38.36
N GLN A 85 19.34 8.28 -38.01
CA GLN A 85 17.93 8.27 -37.60
C GLN A 85 17.82 8.82 -36.17
N SER A 86 16.68 9.44 -35.85
CA SER A 86 16.36 9.76 -34.46
C SER A 86 16.04 8.49 -33.68
N SER A 87 16.16 8.55 -32.36
CA SER A 87 15.87 7.46 -31.45
C SER A 87 15.00 7.96 -30.30
N VAL A 88 14.54 7.04 -29.45
CA VAL A 88 13.68 7.39 -28.33
C VAL A 88 14.37 7.02 -27.02
N LEU A 89 14.41 7.97 -26.09
CA LEU A 89 14.86 7.78 -24.72
C LEU A 89 13.66 7.82 -23.78
N THR A 90 13.42 6.73 -23.06
CA THR A 90 12.41 6.69 -22.00
C THR A 90 13.10 6.76 -20.64
N ILE A 91 12.80 7.82 -19.89
CA ILE A 91 13.23 8.01 -18.50
C ILE A 91 12.09 7.53 -17.62
N ILE A 92 12.33 6.49 -16.82
CA ILE A 92 11.33 5.93 -15.92
C ILE A 92 11.50 6.60 -14.55
N ALA A 93 10.39 7.03 -13.95
CA ALA A 93 10.41 7.54 -12.58
C ALA A 93 10.86 6.42 -11.63
N GLU A 94 11.68 6.76 -10.64
CA GLU A 94 11.93 5.84 -9.54
C GLU A 94 10.61 5.57 -8.82
N THR A 95 10.26 4.28 -8.67
CA THR A 95 9.02 3.90 -7.98
C THR A 95 9.25 4.10 -6.49
N VAL A 96 8.57 5.09 -5.90
CA VAL A 96 8.60 5.27 -4.45
C VAL A 96 7.78 4.13 -3.83
N LEU A 97 8.44 3.36 -2.96
CA LEU A 97 7.81 2.27 -2.22
C LEU A 97 7.35 2.81 -0.86
N LEU A 98 6.04 2.85 -0.63
CA LEU A 98 5.42 3.30 0.62
C LEU A 98 4.43 2.24 1.14
N PRO A 99 4.40 1.98 2.46
CA PRO A 99 3.35 1.21 3.08
C PRO A 99 2.10 2.08 3.24
N GLU A 100 0.92 1.50 3.07
CA GLU A 100 -0.36 2.18 3.26
C GLU A 100 -1.32 1.18 3.90
N MET A 101 -1.87 1.51 5.06
CA MET A 101 -2.71 0.58 5.81
C MET A 101 -4.17 1.00 5.78
N THR A 102 -5.05 0.01 5.67
CA THR A 102 -6.49 0.18 5.88
C THR A 102 -6.93 -0.69 7.04
N ILE A 103 -7.98 -0.26 7.74
CA ILE A 103 -8.61 -1.00 8.82
C ILE A 103 -10.11 -1.12 8.52
N SER A 104 -10.66 -2.31 8.73
CA SER A 104 -12.09 -2.59 8.60
C SER A 104 -12.56 -3.48 9.75
N ILE A 105 -13.83 -3.35 10.10
CA ILE A 105 -14.46 -4.12 11.15
C ILE A 105 -15.74 -4.71 10.59
N ASP A 106 -15.97 -5.99 10.83
CA ASP A 106 -17.19 -6.66 10.37
C ASP A 106 -18.41 -6.12 11.12
N PRO A 107 -19.46 -5.67 10.40
CA PRO A 107 -20.67 -5.17 11.03
C PRO A 107 -21.45 -6.33 11.66
N ILE A 108 -22.15 -6.03 12.75
CA ILE A 108 -23.21 -6.90 13.27
C ILE A 108 -24.58 -6.29 12.96
N ASP A 109 -25.53 -7.12 12.56
CA ASP A 109 -26.85 -6.71 12.08
C ASP A 109 -27.99 -7.01 13.07
N HIS A 110 -27.64 -7.43 14.28
CA HIS A 110 -28.58 -7.77 15.34
C HIS A 110 -28.38 -6.92 16.59
N VAL A 111 -29.45 -6.80 17.36
CA VAL A 111 -29.43 -6.19 18.69
C VAL A 111 -28.88 -7.20 19.69
N VAL A 112 -27.96 -6.76 20.54
CA VAL A 112 -27.37 -7.58 21.61
C VAL A 112 -28.05 -7.29 22.94
N THR A 113 -28.10 -8.25 23.86
CA THR A 113 -28.56 -7.97 25.22
C THR A 113 -27.41 -7.43 26.05
N CYS A 114 -27.66 -6.48 26.95
CA CYS A 114 -26.68 -6.08 27.94
C CYS A 114 -26.20 -7.30 28.73
N GLY A 115 -24.88 -7.48 28.79
CA GLY A 115 -24.21 -8.64 29.40
C GLY A 115 -23.86 -9.76 28.42
N ASP A 116 -24.43 -9.78 27.22
CA ASP A 116 -24.06 -10.73 26.17
C ASP A 116 -22.72 -10.38 25.52
N ASP A 117 -22.12 -11.38 24.87
CA ASP A 117 -20.86 -11.25 24.16
C ASP A 117 -21.09 -10.65 22.78
N VAL A 118 -20.32 -9.61 22.47
CA VAL A 118 -20.32 -8.91 21.18
C VAL A 118 -19.00 -9.23 20.48
N PRO A 119 -18.97 -10.19 19.54
CA PRO A 119 -17.76 -10.47 18.77
C PRO A 119 -17.50 -9.36 17.76
N MET A 120 -16.25 -8.91 17.70
CA MET A 120 -15.75 -7.89 16.77
C MET A 120 -14.54 -8.46 16.05
N VAL A 121 -14.63 -8.61 14.73
CA VAL A 121 -13.52 -9.07 13.87
C VAL A 121 -12.88 -7.84 13.23
N VAL A 122 -11.61 -7.60 13.52
CA VAL A 122 -10.85 -6.46 12.99
C VAL A 122 -9.86 -6.96 11.95
N THR A 123 -9.92 -6.37 10.75
CA THR A 123 -9.00 -6.66 9.64
C THR A 123 -8.17 -5.43 9.33
N ILE A 124 -6.85 -5.60 9.30
CA ILE A 124 -5.88 -4.58 8.92
C ILE A 124 -5.18 -5.04 7.67
N THR A 125 -5.17 -4.25 6.60
CA THR A 125 -4.61 -4.63 5.30
C THR A 125 -3.59 -3.60 4.83
N ASN A 126 -2.40 -4.04 4.43
CA ASN A 126 -1.44 -3.20 3.73
C ASN A 126 -1.82 -3.15 2.25
N VAL A 127 -2.37 -2.02 1.81
CA VAL A 127 -2.74 -1.73 0.41
C VAL A 127 -1.63 -0.97 -0.34
N GLY A 128 -0.55 -0.61 0.36
CA GLY A 128 0.62 0.03 -0.22
C GLY A 128 1.54 -0.96 -0.93
N ASN A 129 2.57 -0.43 -1.58
CA ASN A 129 3.54 -1.20 -2.37
C ASN A 129 4.85 -1.50 -1.63
N ALA A 130 4.97 -1.13 -0.35
CA ALA A 130 6.09 -1.48 0.52
C ALA A 130 5.68 -2.26 1.75
N THR A 131 6.61 -3.02 2.33
CA THR A 131 6.39 -3.67 3.64
C THR A 131 6.35 -2.60 4.71
N SER A 132 5.32 -2.62 5.55
CA SER A 132 5.25 -1.73 6.70
C SER A 132 6.34 -2.08 7.71
N GLU A 133 6.80 -1.07 8.43
CA GLU A 133 7.47 -1.30 9.71
C GLU A 133 6.43 -1.68 10.78
N LYS A 134 6.73 -1.35 12.04
CA LYS A 134 5.86 -1.64 13.17
C LYS A 134 4.52 -0.92 13.02
N VAL A 135 3.44 -1.69 13.08
CA VAL A 135 2.05 -1.23 13.02
C VAL A 135 1.45 -1.35 14.41
N TYR A 136 0.92 -0.24 14.91
CA TYR A 136 0.25 -0.17 16.20
C TYR A 136 -1.25 -0.04 15.99
N VAL A 137 -2.02 -0.76 16.79
CA VAL A 137 -3.47 -0.62 16.80
C VAL A 137 -3.88 -0.05 18.15
N LYS A 138 -4.95 0.74 18.17
CA LYS A 138 -5.55 1.27 19.39
C LYS A 138 -7.06 1.24 19.29
N GLY A 139 -7.71 0.64 20.29
CA GLY A 139 -9.16 0.65 20.42
C GLY A 139 -9.61 1.57 21.55
N ASP A 140 -10.44 2.55 21.24
CA ASP A 140 -11.09 3.44 22.21
C ASP A 140 -12.52 2.95 22.45
N LEU A 141 -12.78 2.44 23.67
CA LEU A 141 -14.11 1.94 24.07
C LEU A 141 -14.98 3.06 24.64
N PRO A 142 -16.29 3.13 24.29
CA PRO A 142 -17.22 4.06 24.90
C PRO A 142 -17.56 3.65 26.35
N LEU A 143 -18.16 4.58 27.10
CA LEU A 143 -18.70 4.27 28.42
C LEU A 143 -19.75 3.15 28.34
N GLY A 144 -19.79 2.30 29.36
CA GLY A 144 -20.72 1.16 29.39
C GLY A 144 -20.27 -0.05 28.57
N VAL A 145 -19.21 0.04 27.77
CA VAL A 145 -18.62 -1.10 27.03
C VAL A 145 -17.28 -1.49 27.65
N ARG A 146 -17.04 -2.78 27.80
CA ARG A 146 -15.77 -3.32 28.31
C ARG A 146 -15.26 -4.48 27.45
N LEU A 147 -13.93 -4.61 27.43
CA LEU A 147 -13.25 -5.77 26.88
C LEU A 147 -13.51 -7.01 27.76
N LYS A 148 -13.91 -8.12 27.14
CA LYS A 148 -14.01 -9.43 27.79
C LYS A 148 -12.92 -10.40 27.30
N GLY A 149 -12.55 -10.34 26.03
CA GLY A 149 -11.53 -11.21 25.44
C GLY A 149 -10.88 -10.60 24.21
N GLY A 150 -9.67 -11.06 23.88
CA GLY A 150 -8.84 -10.49 22.81
C GLY A 150 -7.95 -9.34 23.28
N GLU A 151 -7.44 -8.55 22.34
CA GLU A 151 -6.52 -7.43 22.57
C GLU A 151 -6.98 -6.20 21.77
N LEU A 152 -7.09 -5.04 22.42
CA LEU A 152 -7.47 -3.77 21.76
C LEU A 152 -6.28 -3.02 21.17
N GLU A 153 -5.07 -3.33 21.65
CA GLU A 153 -3.85 -2.62 21.28
C GLU A 153 -2.74 -3.56 20.73
N PRO A 154 -3.06 -4.49 19.80
CA PRO A 154 -2.03 -5.37 19.26
C PRO A 154 -0.98 -4.59 18.46
N VAL A 155 0.24 -5.13 18.46
CA VAL A 155 1.37 -4.58 17.71
C VAL A 155 1.89 -5.61 16.73
N TYR A 156 2.03 -5.23 15.46
CA TYR A 156 2.60 -6.07 14.41
C TYR A 156 3.96 -5.54 14.00
N GLU A 157 4.99 -6.38 14.00
CA GLU A 157 6.35 -5.96 13.61
C GLU A 157 6.44 -5.53 12.14
N SER A 158 5.64 -6.15 11.26
CA SER A 158 5.50 -5.76 9.86
C SER A 158 4.28 -6.40 9.21
N VAL A 159 3.79 -5.74 8.17
CA VAL A 159 2.75 -6.23 7.26
C VAL A 159 3.24 -6.03 5.84
N LYS A 160 3.38 -7.11 5.07
CA LYS A 160 3.82 -7.07 3.67
C LYS A 160 2.73 -6.46 2.76
N PRO A 161 3.09 -5.93 1.58
CA PRO A 161 2.12 -5.50 0.58
C PRO A 161 1.08 -6.58 0.29
N ASP A 162 -0.17 -6.17 0.12
CA ASP A 162 -1.33 -7.03 -0.18
C ASP A 162 -1.56 -8.14 0.87
N LYS A 163 -1.08 -7.95 2.10
CA LYS A 163 -1.32 -8.86 3.22
C LYS A 163 -2.15 -8.20 4.30
N SER A 164 -2.92 -9.05 4.97
CA SER A 164 -3.81 -8.65 6.04
C SER A 164 -3.46 -9.34 7.36
N LYS A 165 -3.81 -8.69 8.46
CA LYS A 165 -3.83 -9.21 9.81
C LYS A 165 -5.26 -9.14 10.31
N GLU A 166 -5.77 -10.27 10.75
CA GLU A 166 -7.13 -10.39 11.28
C GLU A 166 -7.02 -10.87 12.73
N TYR A 167 -7.83 -10.29 13.60
CA TYR A 167 -7.93 -10.70 14.99
C TYR A 167 -9.32 -10.42 15.54
N GLU A 168 -9.69 -11.18 16.57
CA GLU A 168 -11.00 -11.13 17.20
C GLU A 168 -10.93 -10.47 18.57
N VAL A 169 -11.95 -9.66 18.86
CA VAL A 169 -12.16 -9.00 20.13
C VAL A 169 -13.57 -9.32 20.61
N THR A 170 -13.73 -9.65 21.88
CA THR A 170 -15.05 -9.85 22.50
C THR A 170 -15.34 -8.71 23.46
N LEU A 171 -16.40 -7.95 23.16
CA LEU A 171 -16.88 -6.85 23.97
C LEU A 171 -18.13 -7.25 24.75
N VAL A 172 -18.43 -6.51 25.82
CA VAL A 172 -19.69 -6.63 26.56
C VAL A 172 -20.21 -5.23 26.86
N ALA A 173 -21.47 -4.98 26.51
CA ALA A 173 -22.19 -3.76 26.90
C ALA A 173 -22.93 -3.95 28.22
N SER A 174 -22.86 -2.95 29.09
CA SER A 174 -23.53 -2.90 30.40
C SER A 174 -24.70 -1.90 30.41
N GLU A 175 -24.74 -1.00 29.43
CA GLU A 175 -25.77 0.02 29.27
C GLU A 175 -26.53 -0.21 27.96
N GLU A 176 -27.83 0.09 27.98
CA GLU A 176 -28.67 0.03 26.79
C GLU A 176 -28.41 1.22 25.85
N GLY A 177 -28.67 1.03 24.55
CA GLY A 177 -28.54 2.06 23.52
C GLY A 177 -27.48 1.76 22.47
N LYS A 178 -27.18 2.78 21.66
CA LYS A 178 -26.17 2.72 20.60
C LYS A 178 -24.77 2.90 21.20
N HIS A 179 -23.89 1.96 20.91
CA HIS A 179 -22.48 2.01 21.25
C HIS A 179 -21.64 2.17 19.99
N VAL A 180 -20.59 2.99 20.08
CA VAL A 180 -19.68 3.30 18.99
C VAL A 180 -18.25 3.08 19.49
N VAL A 181 -17.56 2.10 18.91
CA VAL A 181 -16.17 1.76 19.22
C VAL A 181 -15.29 2.27 18.09
N GLU A 182 -14.26 3.03 18.44
CA GLU A 182 -13.30 3.56 17.46
C GLU A 182 -12.00 2.76 17.51
N MET A 183 -11.56 2.26 16.36
CA MET A 183 -10.29 1.55 16.21
C MET A 183 -9.38 2.37 15.29
N LYS A 184 -8.14 2.59 15.73
CA LYS A 184 -7.11 3.29 14.96
C LYS A 184 -5.96 2.35 14.67
N VAL A 185 -5.48 2.37 13.44
CA VAL A 185 -4.21 1.76 13.06
C VAL A 185 -3.23 2.87 12.73
N MET A 186 -2.02 2.79 13.29
CA MET A 186 -0.95 3.77 13.12
C MET A 186 0.29 3.06 12.57
N TRP A 187 0.90 3.64 11.54
CA TRP A 187 2.12 3.13 10.92
C TRP A 187 2.96 4.30 10.43
N ALA A 188 4.28 4.24 10.65
CA ALA A 188 5.16 5.38 10.40
C ALA A 188 4.60 6.67 11.03
N ASP A 189 4.30 7.69 10.21
CA ASP A 189 3.69 8.97 10.62
C ASP A 189 2.24 9.12 10.13
N GLU A 190 1.59 8.00 9.74
CA GLU A 190 0.23 7.96 9.21
C GLU A 190 -0.71 7.15 10.12
N GLU A 191 -2.02 7.42 9.97
CA GLU A 191 -3.08 6.71 10.70
C GLU A 191 -4.33 6.51 9.85
N ALA A 192 -5.11 5.48 10.20
CA ALA A 192 -6.41 5.19 9.63
C ALA A 192 -7.37 4.71 10.73
N THR A 193 -8.65 5.03 10.57
CA THR A 193 -9.67 4.78 11.60
C THR A 193 -10.80 3.94 11.02
N ALA A 194 -11.28 2.97 11.81
CA ALA A 194 -12.54 2.27 11.60
C ALA A 194 -13.46 2.46 12.81
N VAL A 195 -14.76 2.42 12.56
CA VAL A 195 -15.78 2.57 13.58
C VAL A 195 -16.67 1.34 13.56
N PHE A 196 -16.91 0.78 14.74
CA PHE A 196 -17.83 -0.33 14.95
C PHE A 196 -19.02 0.14 15.77
N GLU A 197 -20.21 0.03 15.20
CA GLU A 197 -21.45 0.46 15.84
C GLU A 197 -22.32 -0.75 16.14
N PHE A 198 -22.90 -0.80 17.34
CA PHE A 198 -23.89 -1.83 17.70
C PHE A 198 -24.91 -1.30 18.70
N TRP A 199 -26.07 -1.97 18.77
CA TRP A 199 -27.16 -1.60 19.67
C TRP A 199 -27.34 -2.66 20.76
N ALA A 200 -27.39 -2.22 22.03
CA ALA A 200 -27.63 -3.08 23.18
C ALA A 200 -28.99 -2.80 23.84
N GLU A 201 -29.72 -3.84 24.23
CA GLU A 201 -30.98 -3.75 24.95
C GLU A 201 -30.89 -4.34 26.36
N LYS A 202 -31.67 -3.79 27.29
CA LYS A 202 -31.71 -4.29 28.67
C LYS A 202 -32.13 -5.75 28.74
N SER A 203 -31.47 -6.52 29.60
CA SER A 203 -31.84 -7.92 29.83
C SER A 203 -33.26 -8.07 30.33
N GLY A 204 -34.11 -8.73 29.54
CA GLY A 204 -35.50 -9.05 29.90
C GLY A 204 -35.63 -9.99 31.10
N LEU A 205 -34.55 -10.61 31.57
CA LEU A 205 -34.54 -11.46 32.77
C LEU A 205 -34.83 -10.68 34.05
N GLU A 206 -34.54 -9.38 34.11
CA GLU A 206 -34.95 -8.54 35.24
C GLU A 206 -36.48 -8.57 35.45
N LYS A 207 -37.25 -8.62 34.36
CA LYS A 207 -38.72 -8.70 34.42
C LYS A 207 -39.18 -9.99 35.08
N TYR A 208 -38.44 -11.08 34.91
CA TYR A 208 -38.75 -12.38 35.50
C TYR A 208 -38.26 -12.55 36.93
N TYR A 209 -37.34 -11.69 37.39
CA TYR A 209 -36.76 -11.78 38.73
C TYR A 209 -37.83 -11.67 39.85
N ILE A 210 -38.81 -10.78 39.68
CA ILE A 210 -39.95 -10.65 40.61
C ILE A 210 -40.79 -11.94 40.65
N TYR A 211 -41.03 -12.56 39.48
CA TYR A 211 -41.79 -13.80 39.39
C TYR A 211 -41.01 -14.98 39.97
N ILE A 212 -39.69 -15.03 39.79
CA ILE A 212 -38.81 -16.06 40.37
C ILE A 212 -38.80 -15.94 41.91
N ILE A 213 -38.63 -14.72 42.44
CA ILE A 213 -38.70 -14.47 43.89
C ILE A 213 -40.08 -14.84 44.45
N ALA A 214 -41.17 -14.59 43.73
CA ALA A 214 -42.51 -14.97 44.17
C ALA A 214 -42.75 -16.49 44.08
N ALA A 215 -42.16 -17.18 43.10
CA ALA A 215 -42.35 -18.60 42.88
C ALA A 215 -41.65 -19.47 43.96
N ILE A 216 -40.47 -19.06 44.43
CA ILE A 216 -39.70 -19.79 45.46
C ILE A 216 -40.51 -20.07 46.75
N PRO A 217 -41.12 -19.06 47.43
CA PRO A 217 -41.89 -19.30 48.64
C PRO A 217 -43.16 -20.12 48.37
N ILE A 218 -43.81 -19.95 47.21
CA ILE A 218 -44.98 -20.75 46.83
C ILE A 218 -44.59 -22.23 46.69
N LEU A 219 -43.45 -22.52 46.07
CA LEU A 219 -42.95 -23.87 45.88
C LEU A 219 -42.54 -24.52 47.22
N LEU A 220 -41.92 -23.75 48.13
CA LEU A 220 -41.62 -24.20 49.49
C LEU A 220 -42.88 -24.52 50.30
N ILE A 221 -43.93 -23.70 50.19
CA ILE A 221 -45.24 -23.97 50.83
C ILE A 221 -45.88 -25.23 50.27
N LEU A 222 -45.87 -25.42 48.95
CA LEU A 222 -46.40 -26.62 48.31
C LEU A 222 -45.64 -27.88 48.74
N LEU A 223 -44.32 -27.84 48.78
CA LEU A 223 -43.49 -28.94 49.28
C LEU A 223 -43.78 -29.25 50.76
N TRP A 224 -43.97 -28.22 51.59
CA TRP A 224 -44.35 -28.39 52.98
C TRP A 224 -45.72 -29.04 53.14
N ILE A 225 -46.71 -28.62 52.34
CA ILE A 225 -48.06 -29.23 52.32
C ILE A 225 -47.99 -30.69 51.88
N ILE A 226 -47.21 -31.02 50.86
CA ILE A 226 -47.03 -32.39 50.37
C ILE A 226 -46.37 -33.27 51.43
N LYS A 227 -45.30 -32.77 52.08
CA LYS A 227 -44.63 -33.46 53.19
C LYS A 227 -45.62 -33.72 54.33
N ARG A 228 -46.36 -32.69 54.73
CA ARG A 228 -47.37 -32.80 55.79
C ARG A 228 -48.47 -33.80 55.45
N ARG A 229 -49.00 -33.81 54.21
CA ARG A 229 -50.01 -34.81 53.81
C ARG A 229 -49.52 -36.25 53.87
N ARG A 230 -48.23 -36.50 53.58
CA ARG A 230 -47.64 -37.84 53.73
C ARG A 230 -47.53 -38.28 55.19
N GLU A 231 -47.31 -37.35 56.11
CA GLU A 231 -47.19 -37.65 57.55
C GLU A 231 -48.55 -37.94 58.21
N TYR A 232 -49.66 -37.42 57.68
CA TYR A 232 -51.02 -37.63 58.22
C TYR A 232 -51.87 -38.68 57.46
N SER A 233 -51.26 -39.46 56.56
CA SER A 233 -51.93 -40.51 55.76
C SER A 233 -51.77 -41.93 56.35
N TYR A 234 -51.64 -42.05 57.66
CA TYR A 234 -51.69 -43.34 58.39
C TYR A 234 -52.91 -43.39 59.29
#